data_AF-A0A2J6T2L8-F1
#
_entry.id   AF-A0A2J6T2L8-F1
#
_cell.length_a   1.000
_cell.length_b   1.000
_cell.length_c   1.000
_cell.angle_alpha   90.00
_cell.angle_beta   90.00
_cell.angle_gamma   90.00
#
_symmetry.space_group_name_H-M   'P 1'
#
loop_
_entity.id
_entity.type
_entity.pdbx_description
1 polymer ?
#
loop_
_entity_poly.entity_id
_entity_poly.type
_entity_poly.pdbx_seq_one_letter_code
_entity_poly.pdbx_strand_id
1 'polypeptide(L)'
;MQEMSKAEGERLAKSCATAEEYPLNLPYDGTYDHILKGYSERLDEQEDRLFFDESKANLCLRDYDDGVEGFENITLCSNFELRDYLTGNQSFDRVDPQCRFVFVHAPHSRERLRTTRKMLMFTFTYHQVMPAFLDFLFPFGKQLYTQDFQFSGFRAEDRLSINERGLELPQLGRSGRDIRMCYNLKSVEPSKGQKEWPWSIRQTATYHSFDIETGKAFWVIIKGDQLIKRRIESATNARRAQASKSFELTSLAASFSSTLQSHLLIFDWCHEHWRWHINFLEQELQRLTREALLIDLNKSSNGIERRPDEGMMQRATSSRVPSSPLSIPEKAPWHSGSSIKETTSYPHSDRQATTAPRPASSAAESQESLNTDEDFSFNDLQEVQSLEEKANEVILVLESNINALSKVKEHYRETFTFDEFPITLKSACARDLTKFEKVVGNIIDDLKMQESRTKMLLRLLTDRKSLLYGILDYRNMESNKLFASKAQLSTENMEIMTQDMHEIAKKTKQETVSMRIITLVTLFFLPGTFISTIMSTDIVQYQVSADGKSQEVFQLGALQLYLAITLPMMLLTFASWYGVYFWVDRKERAKAVQKHLGTGS
;
A
#
# COMPACT_ATOMS: atom_id res chain seq x y z
N MET A 1 19.79 -47.62 -40.21
CA MET A 1 19.07 -47.83 -38.93
C MET A 1 20.05 -48.05 -37.78
N GLN A 2 20.54 -49.26 -37.48
CA GLN A 2 21.26 -49.52 -36.22
C GLN A 2 22.50 -48.63 -35.96
N GLU A 3 23.32 -48.32 -36.97
CA GLU A 3 24.43 -47.37 -36.84
C GLU A 3 23.98 -45.90 -36.68
N MET A 4 22.89 -45.49 -37.33
CA MET A 4 22.32 -44.14 -37.19
C MET A 4 21.75 -43.93 -35.79
N SER A 5 20.95 -44.88 -35.31
CA SER A 5 20.40 -44.88 -33.95
C SER A 5 21.51 -44.80 -32.88
N LYS A 6 22.65 -45.48 -33.09
CA LYS A 6 23.81 -45.34 -32.21
C LYS A 6 24.39 -43.91 -32.25
N ALA A 7 24.56 -43.34 -33.44
CA ALA A 7 25.04 -41.96 -33.60
C ALA A 7 24.08 -40.91 -32.99
N GLU A 8 22.78 -41.16 -33.00
CA GLU A 8 21.77 -40.32 -32.34
C GLU A 8 21.83 -40.44 -30.80
N GLY A 9 22.07 -41.65 -30.28
CA GLY A 9 22.42 -41.86 -28.86
C GLY A 9 23.70 -41.13 -28.45
N GLU A 10 24.75 -41.15 -29.28
CA GLU A 10 26.01 -40.43 -29.06
C GLU A 10 25.81 -38.89 -29.10
N ARG A 11 24.92 -38.37 -29.97
CA ARG A 11 24.51 -36.96 -29.96
C ARG A 11 23.83 -36.57 -28.65
N LEU A 12 22.89 -37.39 -28.14
CA LEU A 12 22.25 -37.13 -26.86
C LEU A 12 23.27 -37.21 -25.70
N ALA A 13 24.19 -38.16 -25.72
CA ALA A 13 25.26 -38.26 -24.71
C ALA A 13 26.11 -36.98 -24.66
N LYS A 14 26.52 -36.46 -25.83
CA LYS A 14 27.28 -35.20 -25.92
C LYS A 14 26.47 -34.00 -25.39
N SER A 15 25.22 -33.88 -25.78
CA SER A 15 24.30 -32.83 -25.30
C SER A 15 24.12 -32.90 -23.76
N CYS A 16 23.94 -34.10 -23.21
CA CYS A 16 23.84 -34.37 -21.78
C CYS A 16 25.13 -34.09 -20.98
N ALA A 17 26.29 -34.14 -21.64
CA ALA A 17 27.57 -33.74 -21.04
C ALA A 17 27.64 -32.22 -20.85
N THR A 18 27.24 -31.43 -21.85
CA THR A 18 27.25 -29.95 -21.77
C THR A 18 25.92 -29.33 -21.31
N ALA A 19 25.12 -30.07 -20.54
CA ALA A 19 23.79 -29.66 -20.08
C ALA A 19 23.72 -28.42 -19.17
N GLU A 20 24.86 -27.78 -18.85
CA GLU A 20 24.91 -26.48 -18.18
C GLU A 20 24.74 -25.32 -19.17
N GLU A 21 24.95 -25.55 -20.46
CA GLU A 21 24.81 -24.61 -21.58
C GLU A 21 23.37 -24.52 -22.13
N TYR A 22 22.40 -25.19 -21.49
CA TYR A 22 21.00 -25.21 -21.97
C TYR A 22 20.41 -23.78 -22.06
N PRO A 23 19.74 -23.42 -23.18
CA PRO A 23 19.28 -24.31 -24.25
C PRO A 23 20.24 -24.52 -25.44
N LEU A 24 21.42 -23.90 -25.46
CA LEU A 24 22.34 -23.90 -26.61
C LEU A 24 22.96 -25.28 -26.94
N ASN A 25 22.83 -26.25 -26.04
CA ASN A 25 23.34 -27.61 -26.20
C ASN A 25 22.34 -28.58 -26.86
N LEU A 26 21.12 -28.15 -27.21
CA LEU A 26 20.09 -29.03 -27.75
C LEU A 26 20.50 -29.58 -29.13
N PRO A 27 20.23 -30.86 -29.42
CA PRO A 27 20.66 -31.50 -30.67
C PRO A 27 19.75 -31.20 -31.87
N TYR A 28 18.53 -30.71 -31.61
CA TYR A 28 17.52 -30.32 -32.61
C TYR A 28 16.55 -29.30 -32.00
N ASP A 29 16.67 -28.05 -32.42
CA ASP A 29 15.73 -26.96 -32.14
C ASP A 29 15.28 -26.26 -33.44
N GLY A 30 13.99 -25.90 -33.50
CA GLY A 30 13.43 -25.07 -34.57
C GLY A 30 13.58 -23.57 -34.28
N THR A 31 14.55 -23.19 -33.45
CA THR A 31 14.67 -21.87 -32.82
C THR A 31 15.99 -21.21 -33.19
N TYR A 32 15.96 -19.91 -33.52
CA TYR A 32 17.16 -19.17 -33.91
C TYR A 32 18.14 -18.96 -32.75
N ASP A 33 19.44 -19.07 -33.01
CA ASP A 33 20.57 -18.94 -32.07
C ASP A 33 20.46 -17.73 -31.13
N HIS A 34 20.01 -16.59 -31.64
CA HIS A 34 19.89 -15.36 -30.86
C HIS A 34 18.82 -15.44 -29.76
N ILE A 35 17.77 -16.24 -29.96
CA ILE A 35 16.73 -16.52 -28.96
C ILE A 35 17.29 -17.47 -27.90
N LEU A 36 18.00 -18.53 -28.32
CA LEU A 36 18.65 -19.49 -27.42
C LEU A 36 19.69 -18.80 -26.52
N LYS A 37 20.49 -17.90 -27.08
CA LYS A 37 21.46 -17.09 -26.35
C LYS A 37 20.79 -16.15 -25.36
N GLY A 38 19.72 -15.45 -25.77
CA GLY A 38 18.93 -14.61 -24.86
C GLY A 38 18.23 -15.40 -23.74
N TYR A 39 17.92 -16.68 -23.96
CA TYR A 39 17.45 -17.57 -22.89
C TYR A 39 18.57 -17.97 -21.92
N SER A 40 19.78 -18.26 -22.41
CA SER A 40 20.95 -18.53 -21.56
C SER A 40 21.30 -17.32 -20.69
N GLU A 41 21.40 -16.13 -21.29
CA GLU A 41 21.73 -14.89 -20.59
C GLU A 41 20.73 -14.57 -19.47
N ARG A 42 19.43 -14.79 -19.71
CA ARG A 42 18.39 -14.68 -18.67
C ARG A 42 18.49 -15.78 -17.61
N LEU A 43 18.94 -16.99 -17.94
CA LEU A 43 19.18 -18.03 -16.92
C LEU A 43 20.36 -17.65 -16.01
N ASP A 44 21.41 -17.05 -16.56
CA ASP A 44 22.56 -16.52 -15.80
C ASP A 44 22.13 -15.38 -14.86
N GLU A 45 21.37 -14.39 -15.37
CA GLU A 45 20.86 -13.26 -14.57
C GLU A 45 19.91 -13.67 -13.43
N GLN A 46 19.16 -14.77 -13.62
CA GLN A 46 18.03 -15.13 -12.75
C GLN A 46 18.31 -16.36 -11.87
N GLU A 47 19.47 -17.01 -11.96
CA GLU A 47 19.81 -18.23 -11.21
C GLU A 47 19.62 -18.05 -9.69
N ASP A 48 20.17 -16.97 -9.13
CA ASP A 48 20.05 -16.61 -7.72
C ASP A 48 18.61 -16.28 -7.27
N ARG A 49 17.70 -16.00 -8.22
CA ARG A 49 16.28 -15.77 -7.92
C ARG A 49 15.47 -17.07 -8.02
N LEU A 50 15.80 -17.92 -8.98
CA LEU A 50 15.05 -19.13 -9.33
C LEU A 50 15.36 -20.34 -8.45
N PHE A 51 16.63 -20.59 -8.12
CA PHE A 51 17.08 -21.91 -7.66
C PHE A 51 17.57 -21.96 -6.21
N PHE A 52 17.52 -23.15 -5.61
CA PHE A 52 18.11 -23.43 -4.30
C PHE A 52 19.49 -24.09 -4.45
N ASP A 53 20.34 -23.86 -3.45
CA ASP A 53 21.61 -24.58 -3.25
C ASP A 53 21.36 -26.10 -3.15
N GLU A 54 22.32 -26.93 -3.60
CA GLU A 54 22.16 -28.40 -3.67
C GLU A 54 21.76 -29.03 -2.32
N SER A 55 22.22 -28.47 -1.20
CA SER A 55 21.81 -28.84 0.17
C SER A 55 20.30 -28.77 0.48
N LYS A 56 19.50 -28.14 -0.39
CA LYS A 56 18.04 -27.96 -0.27
C LYS A 56 17.30 -28.36 -1.56
N ALA A 57 18.01 -28.92 -2.54
CA ALA A 57 17.42 -29.41 -3.78
C ALA A 57 16.65 -30.72 -3.53
N ASN A 58 15.54 -30.87 -4.26
CA ASN A 58 14.62 -31.99 -4.13
C ASN A 58 13.77 -32.10 -5.40
N LEU A 59 14.29 -32.78 -6.42
CA LEU A 59 13.55 -33.03 -7.64
C LEU A 59 12.69 -34.29 -7.47
N CYS A 60 11.38 -34.11 -7.50
CA CYS A 60 10.41 -35.20 -7.33
C CYS A 60 10.04 -35.78 -8.69
N LEU A 61 10.39 -37.05 -8.94
CA LEU A 61 9.95 -37.81 -10.12
C LEU A 61 8.81 -38.75 -9.73
N ARG A 62 7.90 -39.01 -10.67
CA ARG A 62 6.88 -40.06 -10.56
C ARG A 62 6.83 -40.82 -11.87
N ASP A 63 7.41 -42.01 -11.86
CA ASP A 63 7.64 -42.86 -13.02
C ASP A 63 6.69 -44.05 -12.98
N TYR A 64 6.15 -44.44 -14.15
CA TYR A 64 5.43 -45.69 -14.29
C TYR A 64 6.40 -46.86 -14.48
N ASP A 65 6.37 -47.81 -13.54
CA ASP A 65 7.04 -49.09 -13.65
C ASP A 65 6.11 -50.10 -14.33
N ASP A 66 6.55 -50.59 -15.50
CA ASP A 66 5.87 -51.62 -16.27
C ASP A 66 5.87 -52.99 -15.55
N GLY A 67 6.83 -53.23 -14.63
CA GLY A 67 6.95 -54.49 -13.88
C GLY A 67 5.92 -54.66 -12.75
N VAL A 68 5.58 -53.57 -12.06
CA VAL A 68 4.53 -53.51 -11.03
C VAL A 68 3.18 -53.03 -11.59
N GLU A 69 3.15 -52.60 -12.86
CA GLU A 69 2.06 -51.81 -13.46
C GLU A 69 1.58 -50.67 -12.55
N GLY A 70 2.53 -49.85 -12.06
CA GLY A 70 2.27 -48.88 -11.01
C GLY A 70 3.17 -47.66 -11.11
N PHE A 71 2.80 -46.59 -10.42
CA PHE A 71 3.59 -45.35 -10.37
C PHE A 71 4.41 -45.26 -9.08
N GLU A 72 5.73 -45.37 -9.20
CA GLU A 72 6.67 -45.14 -8.11
C GLU A 72 6.93 -43.64 -7.91
N ASN A 73 7.27 -43.23 -6.69
CA ASN A 73 7.70 -41.87 -6.35
C ASN A 73 9.20 -41.86 -6.05
N ILE A 74 9.98 -41.25 -6.94
CA ILE A 74 11.43 -41.10 -6.79
C ILE A 74 11.72 -39.66 -6.32
N THR A 75 12.72 -39.49 -5.47
CA THR A 75 13.12 -38.17 -4.94
C THR A 75 14.63 -38.07 -5.01
N LEU A 76 15.12 -37.09 -5.77
CA LEU A 76 16.53 -36.93 -6.12
C LEU A 76 17.03 -35.60 -5.52
N CYS A 77 18.11 -35.67 -4.75
CA CYS A 77 18.63 -34.57 -3.94
C CYS A 77 19.87 -33.92 -4.57
N SER A 78 20.60 -34.63 -5.43
CA SER A 78 21.80 -34.11 -6.10
C SER A 78 21.77 -34.26 -7.64
N ASN A 79 22.59 -33.47 -8.33
CA ASN A 79 22.84 -33.63 -9.77
C ASN A 79 23.54 -34.96 -10.10
N PHE A 80 24.25 -35.56 -9.14
CA PHE A 80 24.86 -36.88 -9.32
C PHE A 80 23.79 -37.99 -9.33
N GLU A 81 22.93 -38.05 -8.32
CA GLU A 81 21.80 -39.00 -8.26
C GLU A 81 20.89 -38.90 -9.48
N LEU A 82 20.62 -37.66 -9.94
CA LEU A 82 19.79 -37.43 -11.13
C LEU A 82 20.42 -37.92 -12.42
N ARG A 83 21.75 -37.80 -12.56
CA ARG A 83 22.48 -38.31 -13.73
C ARG A 83 22.50 -39.84 -13.70
N ASP A 84 22.90 -40.45 -12.59
CA ASP A 84 22.91 -41.90 -12.39
C ASP A 84 21.52 -42.52 -12.67
N TYR A 85 20.45 -41.94 -12.13
CA TYR A 85 19.08 -42.44 -12.33
C TYR A 85 18.58 -42.33 -13.77
N LEU A 86 18.95 -41.26 -14.50
CA LEU A 86 18.46 -41.03 -15.88
C LEU A 86 19.34 -41.65 -16.97
N THR A 87 20.66 -41.75 -16.78
CA THR A 87 21.54 -42.35 -17.81
C THR A 87 21.96 -43.78 -17.51
N GLY A 88 21.90 -44.23 -16.25
CA GLY A 88 22.43 -45.53 -15.84
C GLY A 88 23.97 -45.59 -15.84
N ASN A 89 24.51 -46.78 -15.57
CA ASN A 89 25.95 -47.03 -15.40
C ASN A 89 26.71 -47.06 -16.72
N GLN A 90 26.09 -47.55 -17.81
CA GLN A 90 26.52 -47.30 -19.18
C GLN A 90 25.47 -46.42 -19.85
N SER A 91 25.92 -45.49 -20.70
CA SER A 91 25.09 -44.39 -21.21
C SER A 91 23.82 -44.87 -21.91
N PHE A 92 22.69 -44.68 -21.23
CA PHE A 92 21.32 -45.04 -21.64
C PHE A 92 20.99 -46.54 -21.58
N ASP A 93 21.50 -47.25 -20.55
CA ASP A 93 21.20 -48.67 -20.25
C ASP A 93 19.70 -48.98 -20.01
N ARG A 94 18.87 -47.99 -19.66
CA ARG A 94 17.46 -48.19 -19.24
C ARG A 94 16.50 -47.46 -20.18
N VAL A 95 15.51 -48.20 -20.71
CA VAL A 95 14.35 -47.66 -21.43
C VAL A 95 13.58 -46.67 -20.53
N ASP A 96 13.16 -45.51 -21.05
CA ASP A 96 12.35 -44.57 -20.27
C ASP A 96 10.99 -45.20 -19.88
N PRO A 97 10.44 -44.88 -18.70
CA PRO A 97 9.14 -45.38 -18.25
C PRO A 97 8.02 -44.97 -19.21
N GLN A 98 6.91 -45.73 -19.21
CA GLN A 98 5.79 -45.42 -20.10
C GLN A 98 5.10 -44.07 -19.78
N CYS A 99 5.22 -43.60 -18.54
CA CYS A 99 4.89 -42.23 -18.18
C CYS A 99 5.85 -41.71 -17.09
N ARG A 100 6.34 -40.47 -17.21
CA ARG A 100 7.14 -39.77 -16.19
C ARG A 100 6.61 -38.37 -15.94
N PHE A 101 6.35 -38.05 -14.67
CA PHE A 101 6.10 -36.70 -14.19
C PHE A 101 7.29 -36.17 -13.40
N VAL A 102 7.82 -35.00 -13.77
CA VAL A 102 8.79 -34.24 -13.00
C VAL A 102 8.08 -33.08 -12.30
N PHE A 103 8.09 -33.09 -10.97
CA PHE A 103 7.50 -32.07 -10.13
C PHE A 103 8.58 -31.14 -9.56
N VAL A 104 8.63 -29.91 -10.08
CA VAL A 104 9.47 -28.84 -9.56
C VAL A 104 8.62 -27.97 -8.64
N HIS A 105 8.96 -27.84 -7.37
CA HIS A 105 8.13 -27.09 -6.43
C HIS A 105 8.90 -26.15 -5.50
N ALA A 106 8.24 -25.09 -5.07
CA ALA A 106 8.72 -24.18 -4.03
C ALA A 106 8.11 -24.53 -2.65
N PRO A 107 8.57 -23.89 -1.56
CA PRO A 107 7.85 -23.85 -0.28
C PRO A 107 6.56 -23.01 -0.33
N HIS A 108 6.58 -21.92 -1.10
CA HIS A 108 5.42 -21.08 -1.45
C HIS A 108 5.71 -20.35 -2.77
N SER A 109 4.68 -19.78 -3.42
CA SER A 109 4.76 -19.13 -4.75
C SER A 109 5.54 -17.79 -4.81
N ARG A 110 6.47 -17.55 -3.88
CA ARG A 110 7.36 -16.36 -3.83
C ARG A 110 8.77 -16.70 -3.30
N GLU A 111 9.16 -17.96 -3.40
CA GLU A 111 10.47 -18.46 -2.96
C GLU A 111 11.11 -19.28 -4.08
N ARG A 112 12.44 -19.45 -4.01
CA ARG A 112 13.23 -20.33 -4.88
C ARG A 112 12.59 -21.72 -5.04
N LEU A 113 12.68 -22.26 -6.24
CA LEU A 113 12.31 -23.64 -6.58
C LEU A 113 13.31 -24.59 -5.90
N ARG A 114 12.84 -25.72 -5.34
CA ARG A 114 13.68 -26.74 -4.70
C ARG A 114 14.42 -27.61 -5.71
N THR A 115 15.20 -26.99 -6.58
CA THR A 115 16.13 -27.66 -7.50
C THR A 115 17.32 -26.73 -7.75
N THR A 116 18.45 -27.30 -8.15
CA THR A 116 19.57 -26.51 -8.69
C THR A 116 19.35 -26.22 -10.17
N ARG A 117 20.03 -25.21 -10.72
CA ARG A 117 20.09 -24.99 -12.18
C ARG A 117 20.59 -26.25 -12.89
N LYS A 118 21.72 -26.82 -12.43
CA LYS A 118 22.36 -28.01 -13.02
C LYS A 118 21.39 -29.19 -13.12
N MET A 119 20.61 -29.47 -12.08
CA MET A 119 19.60 -30.53 -12.09
C MET A 119 18.49 -30.25 -13.12
N LEU A 120 17.91 -29.04 -13.12
CA LEU A 120 16.79 -28.74 -14.01
C LEU A 120 17.21 -28.68 -15.49
N MET A 121 18.35 -28.06 -15.78
CA MET A 121 18.89 -27.97 -17.15
C MET A 121 19.32 -29.34 -17.69
N PHE A 122 19.83 -30.22 -16.81
CA PHE A 122 20.07 -31.62 -17.17
C PHE A 122 18.77 -32.39 -17.49
N THR A 123 17.72 -32.25 -16.67
CA THR A 123 16.41 -32.84 -16.98
C THR A 123 15.84 -32.32 -18.31
N PHE A 124 15.95 -31.02 -18.56
CA PHE A 124 15.46 -30.40 -19.80
C PHE A 124 16.25 -30.86 -21.03
N THR A 125 17.58 -31.00 -20.90
CA THR A 125 18.45 -31.57 -21.93
C THR A 125 18.10 -33.03 -22.23
N TYR A 126 18.07 -33.90 -21.21
CA TYR A 126 17.82 -35.34 -21.36
C TYR A 126 16.45 -35.63 -21.99
N HIS A 127 15.44 -34.83 -21.68
CA HIS A 127 14.08 -34.94 -22.24
C HIS A 127 13.82 -34.05 -23.47
N GLN A 128 14.82 -33.32 -23.99
CA GLN A 128 14.70 -32.40 -25.14
C GLN A 128 13.51 -31.44 -25.02
N VAL A 129 13.36 -30.85 -23.82
CA VAL A 129 12.33 -29.85 -23.52
C VAL A 129 12.52 -28.63 -24.42
N MET A 130 11.42 -28.05 -24.92
CA MET A 130 11.50 -26.89 -25.81
C MET A 130 12.08 -25.65 -25.10
N PRO A 131 12.99 -24.87 -25.73
CA PRO A 131 13.53 -23.64 -25.14
C PRO A 131 12.45 -22.66 -24.69
N ALA A 132 11.34 -22.59 -25.43
CA ALA A 132 10.18 -21.75 -25.13
C ALA A 132 9.48 -22.08 -23.79
N PHE A 133 9.81 -23.20 -23.13
CA PHE A 133 9.33 -23.47 -21.78
C PHE A 133 9.96 -22.54 -20.72
N LEU A 134 11.13 -21.96 -21.01
CA LEU A 134 11.81 -21.03 -20.10
C LEU A 134 10.99 -19.75 -19.86
N ASP A 135 10.23 -19.26 -20.85
CA ASP A 135 9.26 -18.17 -20.68
C ASP A 135 8.30 -18.45 -19.50
N PHE A 136 7.91 -19.71 -19.28
CA PHE A 136 7.02 -20.13 -18.20
C PHE A 136 7.76 -20.47 -16.88
N LEU A 137 9.10 -20.55 -16.90
CA LEU A 137 9.94 -20.73 -15.71
C LEU A 137 10.24 -19.39 -15.01
N PHE A 138 10.55 -18.33 -15.76
CA PHE A 138 10.97 -17.03 -15.20
C PHE A 138 9.98 -16.38 -14.20
N PRO A 139 8.64 -16.53 -14.32
CA PRO A 139 7.68 -16.01 -13.33
C PRO A 139 7.70 -16.71 -11.95
N PHE A 140 8.49 -17.76 -11.76
CA PHE A 140 8.73 -18.42 -10.46
C PHE A 140 9.94 -17.83 -9.73
N GLY A 141 10.24 -18.35 -8.54
CA GLY A 141 11.40 -17.94 -7.74
C GLY A 141 11.08 -16.92 -6.64
N LYS A 142 12.15 -16.43 -6.00
CA LYS A 142 12.09 -15.51 -4.86
C LYS A 142 11.70 -14.10 -5.30
N GLN A 143 10.63 -13.55 -4.72
CA GLN A 143 10.12 -12.23 -5.11
C GLN A 143 9.37 -11.54 -3.96
N LEU A 144 9.63 -10.24 -3.78
CA LEU A 144 8.99 -9.43 -2.73
C LEU A 144 7.53 -9.07 -3.11
N TYR A 145 7.37 -8.56 -4.33
CA TYR A 145 6.10 -8.32 -5.01
C TYR A 145 5.98 -9.30 -6.17
N THR A 146 4.76 -9.60 -6.63
CA THR A 146 4.57 -10.56 -7.73
C THR A 146 4.96 -9.92 -9.07
N GLN A 147 6.02 -10.42 -9.71
CA GLN A 147 6.51 -10.00 -11.03
C GLN A 147 6.01 -10.96 -12.12
N ASP A 148 5.93 -10.47 -13.36
CA ASP A 148 5.42 -11.17 -14.55
C ASP A 148 4.08 -11.90 -14.36
N PHE A 149 3.26 -11.45 -13.40
CA PHE A 149 2.01 -12.11 -13.04
C PHE A 149 0.99 -12.10 -14.17
N GLN A 150 1.08 -11.13 -15.08
CA GLN A 150 0.26 -11.05 -16.29
C GLN A 150 0.72 -12.06 -17.35
N PHE A 151 1.98 -12.54 -17.32
CA PHE A 151 2.49 -13.46 -18.32
C PHE A 151 1.82 -14.84 -18.23
N SER A 152 1.33 -15.30 -19.36
CA SER A 152 0.67 -16.59 -19.56
C SER A 152 0.43 -16.80 -21.05
N GLY A 153 0.21 -18.04 -21.46
CA GLY A 153 0.04 -18.40 -22.86
C GLY A 153 0.22 -19.89 -23.09
N PHE A 154 0.40 -20.24 -24.37
CA PHE A 154 0.55 -21.59 -24.87
C PHE A 154 1.59 -21.60 -26.00
N ARG A 155 2.43 -22.64 -26.03
CA ARG A 155 3.39 -22.94 -27.10
C ARG A 155 3.25 -24.43 -27.47
N ALA A 156 3.42 -24.77 -28.73
CA ALA A 156 3.50 -26.15 -29.20
C ALA A 156 4.50 -26.29 -30.36
N GLU A 157 5.05 -27.49 -30.50
CA GLU A 157 6.03 -27.86 -31.52
C GLU A 157 5.83 -29.33 -31.94
N ASP A 158 4.91 -29.59 -32.86
CA ASP A 158 4.61 -30.94 -33.35
C ASP A 158 5.73 -31.50 -34.25
N ARG A 159 6.15 -32.74 -33.99
CA ARG A 159 7.16 -33.50 -34.76
C ARG A 159 6.53 -34.74 -35.39
N LEU A 160 5.42 -34.55 -36.11
CA LEU A 160 4.63 -35.64 -36.68
C LEU A 160 5.27 -36.26 -37.93
N SER A 161 6.00 -35.49 -38.73
CA SER A 161 6.59 -35.96 -39.99
C SER A 161 7.84 -36.82 -39.78
N ILE A 162 8.03 -37.84 -40.61
CA ILE A 162 9.25 -38.67 -40.63
C ILE A 162 10.48 -37.82 -40.97
N ASN A 163 10.31 -36.74 -41.74
CA ASN A 163 11.38 -35.83 -42.16
C ASN A 163 11.72 -34.75 -41.12
N GLU A 164 10.80 -34.47 -40.20
CA GLU A 164 10.90 -33.39 -39.20
C GLU A 164 10.77 -33.94 -37.77
N ARG A 165 11.35 -35.13 -37.55
CA ARG A 165 11.41 -35.80 -36.25
C ARG A 165 12.59 -35.33 -35.39
N GLY A 166 12.47 -35.52 -34.08
CA GLY A 166 13.58 -35.43 -33.13
C GLY A 166 14.47 -36.67 -33.18
N LEU A 167 15.42 -36.78 -32.23
CA LEU A 167 16.33 -37.94 -32.17
C LEU A 167 15.56 -39.27 -32.02
N GLU A 168 15.83 -40.22 -32.93
CA GLU A 168 15.36 -41.59 -32.86
C GLU A 168 16.22 -42.35 -31.83
N LEU A 169 15.64 -42.75 -30.70
CA LEU A 169 16.36 -43.31 -29.55
C LEU A 169 15.72 -44.62 -29.09
N PRO A 170 15.84 -45.72 -29.88
CA PRO A 170 15.28 -47.03 -29.54
C PRO A 170 15.75 -47.58 -28.18
N GLN A 171 16.98 -47.28 -27.79
CA GLN A 171 17.54 -47.66 -26.47
C GLN A 171 16.79 -47.03 -25.28
N LEU A 172 16.23 -45.83 -25.46
CA LEU A 172 15.33 -45.18 -24.49
C LEU A 172 13.84 -45.47 -24.77
N GLY A 173 13.54 -46.16 -25.88
CA GLY A 173 12.19 -46.39 -26.36
C GLY A 173 11.49 -45.11 -26.85
N ARG A 174 12.21 -44.20 -27.52
CA ARG A 174 11.64 -42.99 -28.15
C ARG A 174 11.76 -43.06 -29.68
N SER A 175 10.68 -42.79 -30.40
CA SER A 175 10.64 -42.75 -31.89
C SER A 175 11.22 -41.45 -32.48
N GLY A 176 11.25 -40.38 -31.68
CA GLY A 176 11.53 -39.01 -32.15
C GLY A 176 10.31 -38.32 -32.76
N ARG A 177 9.18 -39.01 -32.94
CA ARG A 177 7.91 -38.44 -33.42
C ARG A 177 7.01 -38.13 -32.22
N ASP A 178 6.85 -36.85 -31.88
CA ASP A 178 6.10 -36.43 -30.70
C ASP A 178 5.17 -35.23 -30.93
N ILE A 179 4.13 -35.15 -30.10
CA ILE A 179 3.38 -33.94 -29.81
C ILE A 179 4.08 -33.29 -28.62
N ARG A 180 4.42 -31.99 -28.69
CA ARG A 180 5.06 -31.25 -27.59
C ARG A 180 4.38 -29.92 -27.37
N MET A 181 4.03 -29.61 -26.12
CA MET A 181 3.38 -28.35 -25.75
C MET A 181 3.78 -27.88 -24.36
N CYS A 182 3.65 -26.57 -24.12
CA CYS A 182 3.65 -26.02 -22.77
C CYS A 182 2.70 -24.82 -22.61
N TYR A 183 2.23 -24.64 -21.38
CA TYR A 183 1.32 -23.58 -20.98
C TYR A 183 1.51 -23.19 -19.51
N ASN A 184 1.02 -22.01 -19.13
CA ASN A 184 0.82 -21.61 -17.74
C ASN A 184 -0.68 -21.42 -17.49
N LEU A 185 -1.18 -21.93 -16.37
CA LEU A 185 -2.56 -21.75 -15.92
C LEU A 185 -2.60 -21.30 -14.47
N LYS A 186 -3.64 -20.55 -14.12
CA LYS A 186 -3.79 -19.88 -12.82
C LYS A 186 -5.12 -20.21 -12.17
N SER A 187 -5.15 -20.32 -10.85
CA SER A 187 -6.37 -20.58 -10.07
C SER A 187 -6.33 -19.87 -8.72
N VAL A 188 -7.47 -19.68 -8.09
CA VAL A 188 -7.54 -19.14 -6.73
C VAL A 188 -7.42 -20.26 -5.71
N GLU A 189 -6.54 -20.11 -4.73
CA GLU A 189 -6.40 -21.06 -3.62
C GLU A 189 -6.58 -20.35 -2.26
N PRO A 190 -7.14 -21.02 -1.24
CA PRO A 190 -7.34 -20.43 0.08
C PRO A 190 -6.01 -20.22 0.82
N SER A 191 -5.75 -18.97 1.22
CA SER A 191 -4.53 -18.53 1.90
C SER A 191 -4.63 -18.71 3.41
N LYS A 192 -4.11 -19.83 3.93
CA LYS A 192 -4.16 -20.15 5.38
C LYS A 192 -3.45 -19.15 6.31
N GLY A 193 -2.67 -18.22 5.77
CA GLY A 193 -1.90 -17.22 6.53
C GLY A 193 -2.55 -15.84 6.64
N GLN A 194 -3.66 -15.57 5.94
CA GLN A 194 -4.29 -14.25 5.86
C GLN A 194 -5.76 -14.34 6.26
N LYS A 195 -6.16 -13.63 7.32
CA LYS A 195 -7.55 -13.63 7.81
C LYS A 195 -8.45 -12.68 7.02
N GLU A 196 -7.97 -11.45 6.80
CA GLU A 196 -8.71 -10.41 6.06
C GLU A 196 -8.81 -10.74 4.56
N TRP A 197 -7.74 -11.28 3.97
CA TRP A 197 -7.70 -11.65 2.55
C TRP A 197 -7.44 -13.17 2.38
N PRO A 198 -8.45 -14.03 2.54
CA PRO A 198 -8.29 -15.48 2.61
C PRO A 198 -8.02 -16.16 1.26
N TRP A 199 -7.74 -15.42 0.19
CA TRP A 199 -7.58 -15.92 -1.17
C TRP A 199 -6.22 -15.53 -1.77
N SER A 200 -5.66 -16.37 -2.63
CA SER A 200 -4.46 -16.04 -3.41
C SER A 200 -4.51 -16.72 -4.76
N ILE A 201 -4.28 -15.97 -5.84
CA ILE A 201 -4.11 -16.58 -7.15
C ILE A 201 -2.72 -17.27 -7.18
N ARG A 202 -2.70 -18.54 -7.58
CA ARG A 202 -1.49 -19.36 -7.74
C ARG A 202 -1.36 -19.76 -9.20
N GLN A 203 -0.12 -19.92 -9.67
CA GLN A 203 0.18 -20.35 -11.04
C GLN A 203 0.83 -21.73 -11.09
N THR A 204 0.63 -22.42 -12.21
CA THR A 204 1.21 -23.73 -12.52
C THR A 204 1.66 -23.74 -13.98
N ALA A 205 2.97 -23.80 -14.21
CA ALA A 205 3.52 -24.02 -15.55
C ALA A 205 3.61 -25.53 -15.82
N THR A 206 3.22 -25.94 -17.03
CA THR A 206 3.22 -27.34 -17.47
C THR A 206 3.90 -27.43 -18.83
N TYR A 207 4.88 -28.31 -18.96
CA TYR A 207 5.36 -28.86 -20.24
C TYR A 207 4.91 -30.31 -20.34
N HIS A 208 4.54 -30.73 -21.55
CA HIS A 208 4.14 -32.09 -21.87
C HIS A 208 4.71 -32.51 -23.24
N SER A 209 5.17 -33.75 -23.33
CA SER A 209 5.45 -34.44 -24.59
C SER A 209 4.82 -35.83 -24.64
N PHE A 210 4.31 -36.23 -25.81
CA PHE A 210 3.74 -37.55 -26.07
C PHE A 210 4.29 -38.14 -27.38
N ASP A 211 4.98 -39.27 -27.29
CA ASP A 211 5.47 -40.02 -28.45
C ASP A 211 4.31 -40.76 -29.13
N ILE A 212 4.05 -40.45 -30.40
CA ILE A 212 2.87 -40.95 -31.13
C ILE A 212 2.99 -42.41 -31.60
N GLU A 213 4.19 -43.00 -31.54
CA GLU A 213 4.42 -44.40 -31.90
C GLU A 213 4.60 -45.29 -30.67
N THR A 214 5.42 -44.85 -29.71
CA THR A 214 5.72 -45.64 -28.50
C THR A 214 4.75 -45.38 -27.36
N GLY A 215 3.98 -44.28 -27.42
CA GLY A 215 2.98 -43.90 -26.43
C GLY A 215 3.56 -43.41 -25.10
N LYS A 216 4.86 -43.09 -25.06
CA LYS A 216 5.52 -42.58 -23.85
C LYS A 216 5.10 -41.14 -23.60
N ALA A 217 4.65 -40.87 -22.37
CA ALA A 217 4.22 -39.55 -21.93
C ALA A 217 5.21 -38.95 -20.92
N PHE A 218 5.70 -37.75 -21.18
CA PHE A 218 6.57 -37.02 -20.26
C PHE A 218 5.96 -35.66 -19.89
N TRP A 219 6.19 -35.23 -18.65
CA TRP A 219 5.63 -34.03 -18.07
C TRP A 219 6.64 -33.32 -17.18
N VAL A 220 6.70 -31.98 -17.28
CA VAL A 220 7.29 -31.13 -16.23
C VAL A 220 6.20 -30.22 -15.69
N ILE A 221 5.97 -30.26 -14.38
CA ILE A 221 4.98 -29.43 -13.69
C ILE A 221 5.70 -28.59 -12.64
N ILE A 222 5.62 -27.26 -12.80
CA ILE A 222 6.24 -26.28 -11.92
C ILE A 222 5.14 -25.54 -11.16
N LYS A 223 5.19 -25.60 -9.82
CA LYS A 223 4.18 -24.97 -8.95
C LYS A 223 4.79 -24.40 -7.66
N GLY A 224 4.14 -23.38 -7.09
CA GLY A 224 4.55 -22.79 -5.82
C GLY A 224 4.35 -23.67 -4.57
N ASP A 225 3.90 -24.92 -4.75
CA ASP A 225 3.45 -25.84 -3.70
C ASP A 225 3.31 -27.28 -4.28
N GLN A 226 2.84 -28.24 -3.46
CA GLN A 226 2.66 -29.66 -3.85
C GLN A 226 1.19 -30.08 -4.11
N LEU A 227 0.25 -29.17 -4.42
CA LEU A 227 -1.15 -29.53 -4.67
C LEU A 227 -1.33 -30.41 -5.92
N ILE A 228 -0.82 -29.98 -7.08
CA ILE A 228 -0.96 -30.73 -8.33
C ILE A 228 -0.22 -32.08 -8.25
N LYS A 229 0.97 -32.12 -7.63
CA LYS A 229 1.68 -33.37 -7.31
C LYS A 229 0.76 -34.35 -6.58
N ARG A 230 0.17 -33.94 -5.45
CA ARG A 230 -0.73 -34.79 -4.64
C ARG A 230 -2.01 -35.19 -5.37
N ARG A 231 -2.55 -34.35 -6.26
CA ARG A 231 -3.69 -34.70 -7.11
C ARG A 231 -3.32 -35.81 -8.10
N ILE A 232 -2.20 -35.67 -8.82
CA ILE A 232 -1.73 -36.68 -9.79
C ILE A 232 -1.35 -37.97 -9.08
N GLU A 233 -0.66 -37.91 -7.94
CA GLU A 233 -0.39 -39.06 -7.07
C GLU A 233 -1.69 -39.79 -6.68
N SER A 234 -2.70 -39.06 -6.22
CA SER A 234 -4.00 -39.64 -5.82
C SER A 234 -4.73 -40.29 -7.00
N ALA A 235 -4.76 -39.62 -8.16
CA ALA A 235 -5.45 -40.10 -9.36
C ALA A 235 -4.78 -41.34 -9.98
N THR A 236 -3.44 -41.44 -9.88
CA THR A 236 -2.65 -42.57 -10.40
C THR A 236 -2.54 -43.74 -9.41
N ASN A 237 -2.63 -43.49 -8.09
CA ASN A 237 -2.67 -44.54 -7.06
C ASN A 237 -4.05 -45.24 -6.93
N ALA A 238 -5.08 -44.75 -7.61
CA ALA A 238 -6.48 -45.17 -7.42
C ALA A 238 -6.81 -46.63 -7.80
N ARG A 239 -5.86 -47.40 -8.37
CA ARG A 239 -5.98 -48.81 -8.82
C ARG A 239 -6.57 -49.79 -7.79
N ARG A 240 -6.72 -49.42 -6.50
CA ARG A 240 -7.20 -50.29 -5.41
C ARG A 240 -8.63 -50.01 -4.91
N ALA A 241 -9.36 -49.05 -5.48
CA ALA A 241 -10.64 -48.57 -4.92
C ALA A 241 -11.80 -48.41 -5.94
N GLN A 242 -12.11 -49.46 -6.70
CA GLN A 242 -13.38 -49.73 -7.43
C GLN A 242 -13.95 -48.67 -8.42
N ALA A 243 -13.34 -47.50 -8.61
CA ALA A 243 -13.84 -46.45 -9.51
C ALA A 243 -12.80 -46.01 -10.55
N SER A 244 -13.20 -46.06 -11.83
CA SER A 244 -12.51 -45.55 -13.03
C SER A 244 -11.20 -46.24 -13.45
N LYS A 245 -11.17 -46.66 -14.73
CA LYS A 245 -9.95 -46.93 -15.51
C LYS A 245 -9.30 -45.60 -15.96
N SER A 246 -8.97 -44.71 -15.01
CA SER A 246 -8.51 -43.35 -15.32
C SER A 246 -7.07 -43.27 -15.85
N PHE A 247 -6.23 -44.22 -15.45
CA PHE A 247 -4.82 -44.33 -15.84
C PHE A 247 -4.50 -45.79 -16.17
N GLU A 248 -4.55 -46.12 -17.46
CA GLU A 248 -4.21 -47.43 -18.02
C GLU A 248 -3.18 -47.20 -19.14
N LEU A 249 -1.97 -47.72 -19.01
CA LEU A 249 -0.86 -47.50 -19.96
C LEU A 249 -0.50 -48.75 -20.78
N THR A 250 -1.40 -49.74 -20.78
CA THR A 250 -1.25 -51.06 -21.42
C THR A 250 -1.25 -51.02 -22.96
N SER A 251 -1.59 -49.88 -23.55
CA SER A 251 -1.64 -49.69 -25.02
C SER A 251 -1.48 -48.21 -25.38
N LEU A 252 -0.99 -47.94 -26.60
CA LEU A 252 -0.82 -46.60 -27.16
C LEU A 252 -2.07 -45.70 -26.99
N ALA A 253 -3.26 -46.24 -27.27
CA ALA A 253 -4.52 -45.51 -27.13
C ALA A 253 -4.90 -45.22 -25.67
N ALA A 254 -4.65 -46.16 -24.76
CA ALA A 254 -4.90 -45.96 -23.33
C ALA A 254 -3.91 -44.96 -22.71
N SER A 255 -2.65 -44.96 -23.16
CA SER A 255 -1.64 -43.96 -22.80
C SER A 255 -1.99 -42.55 -23.29
N PHE A 256 -2.55 -42.42 -24.49
CA PHE A 256 -3.08 -41.15 -24.98
C PHE A 256 -4.33 -40.69 -24.19
N SER A 257 -5.26 -41.60 -23.87
CA SER A 257 -6.43 -41.28 -23.05
C SER A 257 -6.04 -40.83 -21.63
N SER A 258 -5.02 -41.47 -21.04
CA SER A 258 -4.42 -41.11 -19.74
C SER A 258 -3.71 -39.74 -19.80
N THR A 259 -3.12 -39.39 -20.95
CA THR A 259 -2.57 -38.06 -21.22
C THR A 259 -3.68 -36.99 -21.22
N LEU A 260 -4.80 -37.25 -21.90
CA LEU A 260 -5.96 -36.35 -21.84
C LEU A 260 -6.53 -36.22 -20.41
N GLN A 261 -6.58 -37.30 -19.61
CA GLN A 261 -7.01 -37.20 -18.21
C GLN A 261 -6.04 -36.36 -17.36
N SER A 262 -4.74 -36.40 -17.65
CA SER A 262 -3.71 -35.61 -16.96
C SER A 262 -3.88 -34.11 -17.22
N HIS A 263 -4.17 -33.71 -18.47
CA HIS A 263 -4.56 -32.34 -18.79
C HIS A 263 -5.84 -31.92 -18.06
N LEU A 264 -6.90 -32.74 -18.10
CA LEU A 264 -8.17 -32.43 -17.44
C LEU A 264 -8.03 -32.20 -15.93
N LEU A 265 -7.15 -32.93 -15.25
CA LEU A 265 -6.85 -32.74 -13.82
C LEU A 265 -6.25 -31.35 -13.52
N ILE A 266 -5.41 -30.82 -14.42
CA ILE A 266 -4.81 -29.48 -14.31
C ILE A 266 -5.83 -28.40 -14.70
N PHE A 267 -6.72 -28.69 -15.66
CA PHE A 267 -7.75 -27.76 -16.12
C PHE A 267 -8.93 -27.63 -15.12
N ASP A 268 -9.26 -28.71 -14.42
CA ASP A 268 -10.19 -28.70 -13.28
C ASP A 268 -9.68 -27.75 -12.19
N TRP A 269 -8.42 -27.92 -11.74
CA TRP A 269 -7.78 -26.97 -10.83
C TRP A 269 -7.82 -25.52 -11.34
N CYS A 270 -7.59 -25.29 -12.63
CA CYS A 270 -7.66 -23.95 -13.25
C CYS A 270 -9.02 -23.25 -13.07
N HIS A 271 -10.11 -24.01 -12.94
CA HIS A 271 -11.49 -23.52 -12.76
C HIS A 271 -11.93 -23.43 -11.29
N GLU A 272 -11.20 -24.06 -10.36
CA GLU A 272 -11.58 -24.07 -8.94
C GLU A 272 -11.67 -22.67 -8.31
N HIS A 273 -12.53 -22.56 -7.30
CA HIS A 273 -12.68 -21.44 -6.38
C HIS A 273 -13.03 -20.04 -6.94
N TRP A 274 -12.94 -19.77 -8.26
CA TRP A 274 -13.26 -18.44 -8.85
C TRP A 274 -14.62 -17.90 -8.40
N ARG A 275 -15.66 -18.75 -8.39
CA ARG A 275 -16.99 -18.38 -7.88
C ARG A 275 -16.94 -17.82 -6.45
N TRP A 276 -16.21 -18.50 -5.56
CA TRP A 276 -16.12 -18.13 -4.14
C TRP A 276 -15.24 -16.90 -3.92
N HIS A 277 -14.20 -16.73 -4.74
CA HIS A 277 -13.38 -15.53 -4.73
C HIS A 277 -14.18 -14.30 -5.17
N ILE A 278 -14.90 -14.38 -6.28
CA ILE A 278 -15.74 -13.28 -6.79
C ILE A 278 -16.86 -12.95 -5.81
N ASN A 279 -17.49 -13.96 -5.17
CA ASN A 279 -18.47 -13.72 -4.11
C ASN A 279 -17.86 -12.96 -2.90
N PHE A 280 -16.58 -13.18 -2.59
CA PHE A 280 -15.87 -12.42 -1.55
C PHE A 280 -15.58 -10.98 -1.99
N LEU A 281 -15.17 -10.75 -3.24
CA LEU A 281 -15.01 -9.38 -3.78
C LEU A 281 -16.36 -8.62 -3.83
N GLU A 282 -17.45 -9.30 -4.18
CA GLU A 282 -18.82 -8.77 -4.09
C GLU A 282 -19.21 -8.42 -2.64
N GLN A 283 -18.78 -9.22 -1.65
CA GLN A 283 -19.07 -8.97 -0.23
C GLN A 283 -18.27 -7.80 0.34
N GLU A 284 -16.97 -7.69 0.04
CA GLU A 284 -16.15 -6.55 0.48
C GLU A 284 -16.60 -5.23 -0.16
N LEU A 285 -17.02 -5.24 -1.45
CA LEU A 285 -17.65 -4.07 -2.06
C LEU A 285 -18.93 -3.68 -1.30
N GLN A 286 -19.76 -4.66 -0.96
CA GLN A 286 -20.97 -4.44 -0.17
C GLN A 286 -20.66 -3.88 1.23
N ARG A 287 -19.61 -4.36 1.92
CA ARG A 287 -19.16 -3.83 3.22
C ARG A 287 -18.78 -2.36 3.09
N LEU A 288 -17.79 -2.06 2.24
CA LEU A 288 -17.16 -0.73 2.13
C LEU A 288 -18.08 0.39 1.66
N THR A 289 -19.14 0.06 0.90
CA THR A 289 -19.97 1.09 0.25
C THR A 289 -21.37 1.21 0.85
N ARG A 290 -21.80 0.28 1.71
CA ARG A 290 -23.18 0.26 2.22
C ARG A 290 -23.51 1.47 3.11
N GLU A 291 -22.64 1.82 4.07
CA GLU A 291 -22.89 2.94 4.98
C GLU A 291 -22.90 4.27 4.21
N ALA A 292 -21.93 4.48 3.33
CA ALA A 292 -21.87 5.67 2.47
C ALA A 292 -23.09 5.81 1.53
N LEU A 293 -23.66 4.70 1.04
CA LEU A 293 -24.89 4.68 0.24
C LEU A 293 -26.17 4.98 1.05
N LEU A 294 -26.10 5.04 2.38
CA LEU A 294 -27.22 5.34 3.27
C LEU A 294 -27.22 6.80 3.78
N ILE A 295 -26.22 7.61 3.41
CA ILE A 295 -26.08 9.01 3.83
C ILE A 295 -27.18 9.87 3.19
N ASP A 296 -28.17 10.30 3.99
CA ASP A 296 -29.18 11.28 3.57
C ASP A 296 -28.63 12.71 3.66
N LEU A 297 -27.99 13.15 2.58
CA LEU A 297 -27.38 14.48 2.44
C LEU A 297 -28.36 15.64 2.67
N ASN A 298 -29.68 15.43 2.59
CA ASN A 298 -30.65 16.51 2.81
C ASN A 298 -30.88 16.78 4.31
N LYS A 299 -30.62 15.81 5.21
CA LYS A 299 -30.88 15.99 6.65
C LYS A 299 -29.91 16.96 7.32
N SER A 300 -28.65 17.03 6.87
CA SER A 300 -27.64 17.94 7.42
C SER A 300 -28.04 19.42 7.29
N SER A 301 -28.84 19.76 6.28
CA SER A 301 -29.33 21.12 6.04
C SER A 301 -30.32 21.64 7.10
N ASN A 302 -30.99 20.74 7.83
CA ASN A 302 -32.12 21.10 8.70
C ASN A 302 -31.75 21.19 10.20
N GLY A 303 -30.45 21.07 10.54
CA GLY A 303 -29.98 20.93 11.93
C GLY A 303 -29.78 22.22 12.73
N ILE A 304 -30.13 23.40 12.21
CA ILE A 304 -29.86 24.70 12.87
C ILE A 304 -31.18 25.42 13.21
N GLU A 305 -31.95 24.86 14.15
CA GLU A 305 -32.99 25.63 14.84
C GLU A 305 -32.37 26.67 15.77
N ARG A 306 -32.69 27.95 15.55
CA ARG A 306 -32.21 29.06 16.38
C ARG A 306 -32.80 29.00 17.78
N ARG A 307 -31.96 28.77 18.79
CA ARG A 307 -32.27 29.21 20.16
C ARG A 307 -31.87 30.67 20.33
N PRO A 308 -32.75 31.55 20.85
CA PRO A 308 -32.37 32.88 21.29
C PRO A 308 -31.83 32.78 22.73
N ASP A 309 -30.52 32.96 22.92
CA ASP A 309 -29.95 33.00 24.27
C ASP A 309 -30.28 34.33 24.97
N GLU A 310 -30.80 34.24 26.19
CA GLU A 310 -31.12 35.38 27.04
C GLU A 310 -29.84 35.96 27.68
N GLY A 311 -29.73 37.29 27.72
CA GLY A 311 -28.50 37.97 28.17
C GLY A 311 -28.19 37.77 29.65
N MET A 312 -27.15 36.98 29.97
CA MET A 312 -26.80 36.67 31.36
C MET A 312 -25.83 37.69 31.99
N MET A 313 -26.37 38.56 32.84
CA MET A 313 -25.61 39.58 33.57
C MET A 313 -24.78 38.95 34.72
N GLN A 314 -23.45 38.87 34.56
CA GLN A 314 -22.59 38.28 35.59
C GLN A 314 -22.49 39.15 36.85
N ARG A 315 -22.86 38.58 38.00
CA ARG A 315 -22.64 39.15 39.34
C ARG A 315 -21.74 38.23 40.15
N ALA A 316 -20.55 38.70 40.50
CA ALA A 316 -19.54 37.88 41.17
C ALA A 316 -19.78 37.73 42.68
N THR A 317 -19.60 36.51 43.20
CA THR A 317 -19.33 36.23 44.62
C THR A 317 -18.47 34.98 44.80
N SER A 318 -17.37 35.13 45.56
CA SER A 318 -16.55 34.13 46.28
C SER A 318 -16.64 32.64 45.90
N SER A 319 -15.52 32.08 45.46
CA SER A 319 -15.28 30.64 45.54
C SER A 319 -14.99 30.19 46.98
N ARG A 320 -15.17 28.89 47.26
CA ARG A 320 -14.69 28.21 48.47
C ARG A 320 -14.29 26.78 48.09
N VAL A 321 -13.10 26.35 48.49
CA VAL A 321 -12.50 25.07 48.06
C VAL A 321 -12.90 23.92 48.99
N PRO A 322 -13.29 22.76 48.44
CA PRO A 322 -13.20 21.47 49.12
C PRO A 322 -12.02 20.63 48.59
N SER A 323 -11.21 20.08 49.49
CA SER A 323 -10.11 19.16 49.20
C SER A 323 -10.52 17.70 49.38
N SER A 324 -9.99 16.79 48.56
CA SER A 324 -10.09 15.33 48.76
C SER A 324 -8.71 14.65 48.67
N PRO A 325 -8.46 13.54 49.39
CA PRO A 325 -7.11 13.01 49.62
C PRO A 325 -6.65 11.90 48.65
N LEU A 326 -5.33 11.62 48.66
CA LEU A 326 -4.69 10.50 47.98
C LEU A 326 -4.88 9.16 48.70
N SER A 327 -4.73 8.06 47.95
CA SER A 327 -4.34 6.73 48.45
C SER A 327 -3.34 6.06 47.48
N ILE A 328 -2.49 5.16 48.00
CA ILE A 328 -1.34 4.57 47.28
C ILE A 328 -1.23 3.07 47.64
N PRO A 329 -0.98 2.19 46.67
CA PRO A 329 0.17 1.27 46.72
C PRO A 329 0.82 1.07 45.33
N GLU A 330 1.94 0.37 45.12
CA GLU A 330 3.29 0.34 45.71
C GLU A 330 4.12 -0.72 44.91
N LYS A 331 5.26 -0.34 44.32
CA LYS A 331 6.42 -1.16 43.81
C LYS A 331 6.24 -2.22 42.68
N ALA A 332 6.83 -1.91 41.50
CA ALA A 332 8.07 -2.48 40.89
C ALA A 332 8.32 -4.02 40.86
N PRO A 333 9.10 -4.63 39.90
CA PRO A 333 10.28 -4.04 39.19
C PRO A 333 10.58 -4.39 37.69
N TRP A 334 11.46 -3.56 37.08
CA TRP A 334 12.53 -3.71 36.03
C TRP A 334 12.53 -4.87 34.98
N HIS A 335 13.09 -4.78 33.76
CA HIS A 335 14.28 -4.06 33.23
C HIS A 335 14.10 -3.60 31.74
N SER A 336 14.61 -2.41 31.34
CA SER A 336 15.83 -2.12 30.53
C SER A 336 15.82 -2.57 29.05
N GLY A 337 16.22 -1.78 28.04
CA GLY A 337 16.80 -0.43 27.95
C GLY A 337 16.93 0.00 26.45
N SER A 338 17.66 1.04 26.01
CA SER A 338 18.41 2.10 26.68
C SER A 338 18.85 3.19 25.66
N SER A 339 18.86 4.47 26.04
CA SER A 339 19.87 5.47 25.60
C SER A 339 19.84 6.68 26.52
N ILE A 340 20.97 7.39 26.69
CA ILE A 340 21.21 8.35 27.78
C ILE A 340 21.98 9.57 27.27
N LYS A 341 21.56 10.79 27.66
CA LYS A 341 22.45 11.85 28.20
C LYS A 341 21.71 13.06 28.78
N GLU A 342 21.80 13.19 30.10
CA GLU A 342 21.62 14.42 30.87
C GLU A 342 22.93 15.27 30.85
N THR A 343 23.17 16.17 31.83
CA THR A 343 22.87 17.63 31.90
C THR A 343 24.01 18.22 32.83
N THR A 344 24.10 19.37 33.52
CA THR A 344 23.29 20.53 33.91
C THR A 344 24.23 21.69 34.32
N SER A 345 23.90 22.96 34.08
CA SER A 345 24.43 24.08 34.90
C SER A 345 23.50 25.32 34.92
N TYR A 346 23.47 25.99 36.07
CA TYR A 346 22.60 27.10 36.51
C TYR A 346 23.51 28.25 37.05
N PRO A 347 23.07 29.52 37.35
CA PRO A 347 21.79 29.87 38.02
C PRO A 347 21.11 31.22 37.63
N HIS A 348 20.00 31.51 38.34
CA HIS A 348 19.18 32.73 38.25
C HIS A 348 19.78 33.96 38.95
N SER A 349 19.35 35.16 38.54
CA SER A 349 18.86 36.20 39.47
C SER A 349 17.83 37.13 38.80
N ASP A 350 16.89 37.66 39.58
CA ASP A 350 15.63 38.26 39.12
C ASP A 350 15.71 39.60 38.37
N ARG A 351 14.72 39.83 37.51
CA ARG A 351 14.00 41.12 37.46
C ARG A 351 12.59 40.98 36.92
N GLN A 352 11.60 41.34 37.73
CA GLN A 352 10.22 41.48 37.29
C GLN A 352 10.10 42.60 36.24
N ALA A 353 9.39 42.32 35.14
CA ALA A 353 8.94 43.31 34.17
C ALA A 353 7.42 43.15 34.00
N THR A 354 6.68 44.25 34.19
CA THR A 354 5.21 44.26 34.13
C THR A 354 4.69 43.89 32.75
N THR A 355 3.78 42.93 32.69
CA THR A 355 3.10 42.51 31.47
C THR A 355 2.23 43.63 30.89
N ALA A 356 2.47 43.97 29.62
CA ALA A 356 1.48 44.68 28.80
C ALA A 356 0.43 43.67 28.29
N PRO A 357 -0.83 44.09 28.06
CA PRO A 357 -1.83 43.22 27.46
C PRO A 357 -1.41 42.84 26.03
N ARG A 358 -1.26 41.55 25.76
CA ARG A 358 -1.32 41.05 24.38
C ARG A 358 -2.79 41.03 23.94
N PRO A 359 -3.13 41.45 22.70
CA PRO A 359 -4.41 41.04 22.13
C PRO A 359 -4.45 39.51 22.07
N ALA A 360 -5.57 38.92 22.45
CA ALA A 360 -5.72 37.46 22.45
C ALA A 360 -5.86 36.98 20.99
N SER A 361 -4.82 36.36 20.45
CA SER A 361 -4.93 35.58 19.22
C SER A 361 -5.62 34.25 19.54
N SER A 362 -6.95 34.19 19.47
CA SER A 362 -7.71 32.94 19.63
C SER A 362 -7.61 32.00 18.41
N ALA A 363 -6.48 32.05 17.69
CA ALA A 363 -6.07 31.09 16.66
C ALA A 363 -5.66 29.71 17.24
N ALA A 364 -6.27 29.35 18.37
CA ALA A 364 -6.20 28.09 19.07
C ALA A 364 -7.53 27.82 19.81
N GLU A 365 -8.65 28.39 19.34
CA GLU A 365 -9.96 27.84 19.63
C GLU A 365 -9.98 26.38 19.16
N SER A 366 -10.40 25.52 20.08
CA SER A 366 -10.32 24.07 19.95
C SER A 366 -10.96 23.56 18.67
N GLN A 367 -10.37 22.50 18.11
CA GLN A 367 -11.11 21.60 17.23
C GLN A 367 -12.25 20.95 18.05
N GLU A 368 -13.39 21.62 18.13
CA GLU A 368 -14.67 20.93 18.27
C GLU A 368 -14.85 20.09 17.01
N SER A 369 -14.30 18.87 17.06
CA SER A 369 -14.71 17.81 16.16
C SER A 369 -16.21 17.65 16.31
N LEU A 370 -16.95 18.01 15.27
CA LEU A 370 -18.37 17.66 15.16
C LEU A 370 -18.45 16.14 15.26
N ASN A 371 -18.93 15.66 16.41
CA ASN A 371 -19.21 14.25 16.62
C ASN A 371 -20.46 13.90 15.82
N THR A 372 -20.25 13.65 14.53
CA THR A 372 -21.20 13.00 13.63
C THR A 372 -20.66 11.62 13.29
N ASP A 373 -21.57 10.66 13.38
CA ASP A 373 -21.47 9.19 13.25
C ASP A 373 -20.42 8.61 12.28
N GLU A 374 -20.09 7.34 12.48
CA GLU A 374 -19.13 6.51 11.70
C GLU A 374 -19.16 6.82 10.18
N ASP A 375 -18.21 7.66 9.73
CA ASP A 375 -18.33 8.38 8.46
C ASP A 375 -17.29 7.96 7.42
N PHE A 376 -17.72 7.87 6.15
CA PHE A 376 -16.91 7.38 5.03
C PHE A 376 -15.60 8.17 4.86
N SER A 377 -14.48 7.45 4.91
CA SER A 377 -13.13 7.99 4.98
C SER A 377 -12.35 7.84 3.67
N PHE A 378 -11.25 8.59 3.57
CA PHE A 378 -10.27 8.41 2.49
C PHE A 378 -9.62 7.01 2.51
N ASN A 379 -9.57 6.35 3.67
CA ASN A 379 -9.10 4.97 3.78
C ASN A 379 -10.06 3.98 3.08
N ASP A 380 -11.37 4.14 3.25
CA ASP A 380 -12.36 3.28 2.60
C ASP A 380 -12.32 3.44 1.07
N LEU A 381 -12.07 4.66 0.60
CA LEU A 381 -11.81 4.95 -0.80
C LEU A 381 -10.53 4.26 -1.34
N GLN A 382 -9.48 4.12 -0.51
CA GLN A 382 -8.29 3.33 -0.85
C GLN A 382 -8.57 1.83 -0.86
N GLU A 383 -9.39 1.31 0.07
CA GLU A 383 -9.82 -0.09 0.03
C GLU A 383 -10.67 -0.38 -1.23
N VAL A 384 -11.60 0.51 -1.60
CA VAL A 384 -12.37 0.44 -2.86
C VAL A 384 -11.47 0.50 -4.10
N GLN A 385 -10.44 1.35 -4.13
CA GLN A 385 -9.42 1.37 -5.19
C GLN A 385 -8.67 0.03 -5.27
N SER A 386 -8.25 -0.53 -4.14
CA SER A 386 -7.56 -1.84 -4.11
C SER A 386 -8.46 -2.96 -4.62
N LEU A 387 -9.77 -2.88 -4.37
CA LEU A 387 -10.76 -3.84 -4.81
C LEU A 387 -11.02 -3.75 -6.33
N GLU A 388 -10.94 -2.54 -6.91
CA GLU A 388 -10.94 -2.31 -8.35
C GLU A 388 -9.71 -2.94 -9.03
N GLU A 389 -8.52 -2.77 -8.45
CA GLU A 389 -7.30 -3.43 -8.93
C GLU A 389 -7.41 -4.96 -8.87
N LYS A 390 -8.00 -5.52 -7.80
CA LYS A 390 -8.24 -6.96 -7.67
C LYS A 390 -9.27 -7.47 -8.68
N ALA A 391 -10.33 -6.72 -8.97
CA ALA A 391 -11.29 -7.10 -10.01
C ALA A 391 -10.64 -7.14 -11.41
N ASN A 392 -9.76 -6.17 -11.73
CA ASN A 392 -9.00 -6.17 -12.97
C ASN A 392 -7.97 -7.32 -13.04
N GLU A 393 -7.29 -7.64 -11.94
CA GLU A 393 -6.38 -8.81 -11.83
C GLU A 393 -7.11 -10.12 -12.14
N VAL A 394 -8.32 -10.31 -11.58
CA VAL A 394 -9.16 -11.48 -11.84
C VAL A 394 -9.60 -11.55 -13.31
N ILE A 395 -10.02 -10.44 -13.93
CA ILE A 395 -10.42 -10.42 -15.35
C ILE A 395 -9.26 -10.86 -16.25
N LEU A 396 -8.08 -10.27 -16.09
CA LEU A 396 -6.91 -10.57 -16.92
C LEU A 396 -6.48 -12.04 -16.78
N VAL A 397 -6.55 -12.61 -15.58
CA VAL A 397 -6.24 -14.03 -15.37
C VAL A 397 -7.28 -14.94 -16.02
N LEU A 398 -8.57 -14.63 -15.91
CA LEU A 398 -9.64 -15.41 -16.53
C LEU A 398 -9.54 -15.40 -18.06
N GLU A 399 -9.39 -14.22 -18.68
CA GLU A 399 -9.18 -14.08 -20.13
C GLU A 399 -7.95 -14.88 -20.62
N SER A 400 -6.86 -14.85 -19.84
CA SER A 400 -5.63 -15.57 -20.18
C SER A 400 -5.79 -17.10 -20.06
N ASN A 401 -6.44 -17.59 -19.01
CA ASN A 401 -6.78 -19.01 -18.85
C ASN A 401 -7.70 -19.49 -19.99
N ILE A 402 -8.72 -18.71 -20.36
CA ILE A 402 -9.65 -18.99 -21.46
C ILE A 402 -8.89 -19.12 -22.79
N ASN A 403 -7.92 -18.23 -23.05
CA ASN A 403 -7.06 -18.28 -24.24
C ASN A 403 -6.19 -19.56 -24.25
N ALA A 404 -5.46 -19.84 -23.16
CA ALA A 404 -4.59 -21.01 -23.06
C ALA A 404 -5.37 -22.34 -23.22
N LEU A 405 -6.51 -22.50 -22.54
CA LEU A 405 -7.36 -23.68 -22.67
C LEU A 405 -7.99 -23.81 -24.07
N SER A 406 -8.36 -22.69 -24.70
CA SER A 406 -8.86 -22.70 -26.08
C SER A 406 -7.78 -23.20 -27.04
N LYS A 407 -6.53 -22.75 -26.87
CA LYS A 407 -5.40 -23.17 -27.71
C LYS A 407 -5.00 -24.63 -27.52
N VAL A 408 -4.99 -25.18 -26.30
CA VAL A 408 -4.73 -26.62 -26.12
C VAL A 408 -5.80 -27.48 -26.81
N LYS A 409 -7.08 -27.06 -26.72
CA LYS A 409 -8.20 -27.74 -27.39
C LYS A 409 -8.13 -27.64 -28.92
N GLU A 410 -7.77 -26.46 -29.42
CA GLU A 410 -7.59 -26.19 -30.86
C GLU A 410 -6.42 -26.99 -31.43
N HIS A 411 -5.26 -26.95 -30.78
CA HIS A 411 -4.07 -27.72 -31.11
C HIS A 411 -4.35 -29.22 -31.19
N TYR A 412 -4.92 -29.86 -30.15
CA TYR A 412 -5.23 -31.29 -30.20
C TYR A 412 -6.22 -31.66 -31.32
N ARG A 413 -7.10 -30.75 -31.72
CA ARG A 413 -8.00 -30.93 -32.86
C ARG A 413 -7.26 -30.86 -34.19
N GLU A 414 -6.40 -29.85 -34.37
CA GLU A 414 -5.55 -29.69 -35.55
C GLU A 414 -4.58 -30.88 -35.72
N THR A 415 -3.89 -31.28 -34.65
CA THR A 415 -3.01 -32.45 -34.63
C THR A 415 -3.71 -33.74 -35.04
N PHE A 416 -5.03 -33.88 -34.79
CA PHE A 416 -5.83 -35.01 -35.24
C PHE A 416 -6.30 -34.91 -36.72
N THR A 417 -6.25 -33.74 -37.36
CA THR A 417 -6.56 -33.63 -38.80
C THR A 417 -5.40 -34.09 -39.66
N PHE A 418 -4.14 -33.71 -39.36
CA PHE A 418 -2.94 -34.04 -40.16
C PHE A 418 -2.81 -35.54 -40.51
N ASP A 419 -2.50 -35.86 -41.77
CA ASP A 419 -2.48 -37.23 -42.29
C ASP A 419 -1.32 -38.08 -41.71
N GLU A 420 -0.26 -37.42 -41.24
CA GLU A 420 0.90 -38.04 -40.58
C GLU A 420 0.56 -38.68 -39.23
N PHE A 421 -0.51 -38.23 -38.57
CA PHE A 421 -0.90 -38.70 -37.24
C PHE A 421 -1.56 -40.09 -37.30
N PRO A 422 -1.17 -41.09 -36.46
CA PRO A 422 -1.53 -42.49 -36.70
C PRO A 422 -3.04 -42.78 -36.75
N ILE A 423 -3.50 -43.36 -37.86
CA ILE A 423 -4.92 -43.70 -38.11
C ILE A 423 -5.49 -44.64 -37.04
N THR A 424 -4.68 -45.56 -36.52
CA THR A 424 -5.02 -46.44 -35.39
C THR A 424 -5.32 -45.64 -34.11
N LEU A 425 -4.56 -44.57 -33.86
CA LEU A 425 -4.74 -43.69 -32.72
C LEU A 425 -5.93 -42.73 -32.92
N LYS A 426 -6.11 -42.18 -34.13
CA LYS A 426 -7.32 -41.40 -34.50
C LYS A 426 -8.59 -42.19 -34.21
N SER A 427 -8.67 -43.41 -34.74
CA SER A 427 -9.88 -44.25 -34.66
C SER A 427 -10.15 -44.80 -33.25
N ALA A 428 -9.11 -45.15 -32.48
CA ALA A 428 -9.28 -45.58 -31.08
C ALA A 428 -9.69 -44.42 -30.15
N CYS A 429 -9.04 -43.26 -30.25
CA CYS A 429 -9.19 -42.17 -29.29
C CYS A 429 -10.25 -41.12 -29.66
N ALA A 430 -10.89 -41.21 -30.83
CA ALA A 430 -11.91 -40.23 -31.27
C ALA A 430 -12.99 -39.93 -30.21
N ARG A 431 -13.44 -40.93 -29.45
CA ARG A 431 -14.45 -40.74 -28.39
C ARG A 431 -13.89 -39.97 -27.19
N ASP A 432 -12.65 -40.27 -26.80
CA ASP A 432 -11.99 -39.66 -25.65
C ASP A 432 -11.54 -38.23 -25.96
N LEU A 433 -11.10 -37.95 -27.19
CA LEU A 433 -10.89 -36.59 -27.68
C LEU A 433 -12.21 -35.80 -27.70
N THR A 434 -13.30 -36.39 -28.23
CA THR A 434 -14.64 -35.74 -28.20
C THR A 434 -15.09 -35.42 -26.77
N LYS A 435 -14.85 -36.34 -25.83
CA LYS A 435 -15.13 -36.15 -24.40
C LYS A 435 -14.25 -35.05 -23.80
N PHE A 436 -12.96 -35.04 -24.11
CA PHE A 436 -12.00 -34.03 -23.68
C PHE A 436 -12.41 -32.63 -24.18
N GLU A 437 -12.65 -32.46 -25.48
CA GLU A 437 -13.11 -31.20 -26.06
C GLU A 437 -14.38 -30.67 -25.37
N LYS A 438 -15.33 -31.55 -25.05
CA LYS A 438 -16.56 -31.18 -24.35
C LYS A 438 -16.30 -30.72 -22.92
N VAL A 439 -15.45 -31.43 -22.16
CA VAL A 439 -15.11 -31.02 -20.78
C VAL A 439 -14.32 -29.71 -20.78
N VAL A 440 -13.36 -29.54 -21.69
CA VAL A 440 -12.61 -28.28 -21.84
C VAL A 440 -13.52 -27.15 -22.33
N GLY A 441 -14.51 -27.44 -23.18
CA GLY A 441 -15.56 -26.50 -23.59
C GLY A 441 -16.36 -25.98 -22.39
N ASN A 442 -16.90 -26.88 -21.57
CA ASN A 442 -17.62 -26.53 -20.34
C ASN A 442 -16.77 -25.64 -19.42
N ILE A 443 -15.52 -26.04 -19.15
CA ILE A 443 -14.57 -25.29 -18.30
C ILE A 443 -14.34 -23.87 -18.85
N ILE A 444 -14.15 -23.72 -20.17
CA ILE A 444 -13.99 -22.42 -20.82
C ILE A 444 -15.24 -21.55 -20.65
N ASP A 445 -16.44 -22.12 -20.78
CA ASP A 445 -17.69 -21.36 -20.68
C ASP A 445 -18.05 -21.00 -19.23
N ASP A 446 -17.72 -21.84 -18.25
CA ASP A 446 -17.77 -21.50 -16.82
C ASP A 446 -16.79 -20.36 -16.47
N LEU A 447 -15.57 -20.39 -17.00
CA LEU A 447 -14.61 -19.29 -16.83
C LEU A 447 -15.12 -17.97 -17.45
N LYS A 448 -15.69 -17.99 -18.65
CA LYS A 448 -16.34 -16.81 -19.28
C LYS A 448 -17.50 -16.27 -18.43
N MET A 449 -18.27 -17.14 -17.77
CA MET A 449 -19.33 -16.70 -16.85
C MET A 449 -18.72 -15.93 -15.66
N GLN A 450 -17.64 -16.41 -15.06
CA GLN A 450 -16.94 -15.70 -13.98
C GLN A 450 -16.29 -14.39 -14.47
N GLU A 451 -15.75 -14.37 -15.69
CA GLU A 451 -15.20 -13.18 -16.34
C GLU A 451 -16.28 -12.10 -16.52
N SER A 452 -17.44 -12.49 -17.06
CA SER A 452 -18.62 -11.63 -17.23
C SER A 452 -19.16 -11.08 -15.89
N ARG A 453 -19.23 -11.93 -14.85
CA ARG A 453 -19.55 -11.49 -13.47
C ARG A 453 -18.55 -10.46 -12.96
N THR A 454 -17.25 -10.70 -13.15
CA THR A 454 -16.21 -9.78 -12.67
C THR A 454 -16.24 -8.45 -13.44
N LYS A 455 -16.55 -8.47 -14.75
CA LYS A 455 -16.78 -7.26 -15.55
C LYS A 455 -18.04 -6.50 -15.13
N MET A 456 -19.06 -7.17 -14.61
CA MET A 456 -20.23 -6.52 -13.98
C MET A 456 -19.88 -5.90 -12.62
N LEU A 457 -19.14 -6.63 -11.78
CA LEU A 457 -18.64 -6.15 -10.49
C LEU A 457 -17.74 -4.91 -10.66
N LEU A 458 -16.86 -4.92 -11.68
CA LEU A 458 -15.97 -3.80 -12.00
C LEU A 458 -16.77 -2.52 -12.36
N ARG A 459 -17.84 -2.63 -13.15
CA ARG A 459 -18.71 -1.48 -13.45
C ARG A 459 -19.37 -0.93 -12.19
N LEU A 460 -19.90 -1.81 -11.35
CA LEU A 460 -20.52 -1.45 -10.07
C LEU A 460 -19.53 -0.81 -9.08
N LEU A 461 -18.26 -1.25 -9.11
CA LEU A 461 -17.13 -0.61 -8.42
C LEU A 461 -16.93 0.83 -8.92
N THR A 462 -16.77 1.03 -10.23
CA THR A 462 -16.56 2.36 -10.83
C THR A 462 -17.74 3.30 -10.56
N ASP A 463 -18.98 2.82 -10.72
CA ASP A 463 -20.20 3.61 -10.49
C ASP A 463 -20.30 4.07 -9.02
N ARG A 464 -20.07 3.17 -8.06
CA ARG A 464 -20.07 3.52 -6.62
C ARG A 464 -18.90 4.42 -6.26
N LYS A 465 -17.69 4.14 -6.73
CA LYS A 465 -16.50 4.97 -6.53
C LYS A 465 -16.72 6.41 -7.02
N SER A 466 -17.34 6.58 -8.19
CA SER A 466 -17.74 7.89 -8.72
C SER A 466 -18.72 8.63 -7.79
N LEU A 467 -19.74 7.94 -7.29
CA LEU A 467 -20.68 8.50 -6.31
C LEU A 467 -20.00 8.88 -4.98
N LEU A 468 -19.05 8.08 -4.51
CA LEU A 468 -18.29 8.33 -3.27
C LEU A 468 -17.40 9.58 -3.39
N TYR A 469 -16.73 9.79 -4.53
CA TYR A 469 -16.06 11.06 -4.82
C TYR A 469 -17.05 12.24 -4.78
N GLY A 470 -18.21 12.11 -5.43
CA GLY A 470 -19.24 13.16 -5.41
C GLY A 470 -19.75 13.51 -4.01
N ILE A 471 -19.93 12.52 -3.12
CA ILE A 471 -20.30 12.72 -1.72
C ILE A 471 -19.16 13.43 -0.95
N LEU A 472 -17.92 13.01 -1.14
CA LEU A 472 -16.74 13.60 -0.49
C LEU A 472 -16.52 15.06 -0.93
N ASP A 473 -16.60 15.34 -2.23
CA ASP A 473 -16.44 16.69 -2.79
C ASP A 473 -17.58 17.62 -2.36
N TYR A 474 -18.82 17.13 -2.30
CA TYR A 474 -19.96 17.89 -1.77
C TYR A 474 -19.75 18.25 -0.29
N ARG A 475 -19.29 17.30 0.53
CA ARG A 475 -18.95 17.54 1.95
C ARG A 475 -17.81 18.53 2.12
N ASN A 476 -16.75 18.42 1.31
CA ASN A 476 -15.65 19.38 1.28
C ASN A 476 -16.14 20.79 0.90
N MET A 477 -17.07 20.90 -0.06
CA MET A 477 -17.66 22.18 -0.47
C MET A 477 -18.52 22.82 0.62
N GLU A 478 -19.45 22.09 1.25
CA GLU A 478 -20.28 22.62 2.33
C GLU A 478 -19.45 22.96 3.58
N SER A 479 -18.42 22.17 3.90
CA SER A 479 -17.45 22.47 4.96
C SER A 479 -16.70 23.78 4.68
N ASN A 480 -16.14 23.95 3.48
CA ASN A 480 -15.47 25.19 3.07
C ASN A 480 -16.41 26.42 3.09
N LYS A 481 -17.68 26.24 2.69
CA LYS A 481 -18.72 27.27 2.75
C LYS A 481 -19.07 27.67 4.19
N LEU A 482 -19.15 26.71 5.10
CA LEU A 482 -19.35 26.95 6.53
C LEU A 482 -18.13 27.66 7.16
N PHE A 483 -16.91 27.25 6.81
CA PHE A 483 -15.69 27.95 7.22
C PHE A 483 -15.62 29.37 6.68
N ALA A 484 -15.94 29.60 5.39
CA ALA A 484 -16.00 30.93 4.80
C ALA A 484 -17.03 31.84 5.50
N SER A 485 -18.22 31.31 5.82
CA SER A 485 -19.25 32.03 6.56
C SER A 485 -18.81 32.37 7.99
N LYS A 486 -18.21 31.42 8.73
CA LYS A 486 -17.64 31.68 10.06
C LYS A 486 -16.49 32.69 10.02
N ALA A 487 -15.62 32.62 9.02
CA ALA A 487 -14.51 33.56 8.83
C ALA A 487 -15.01 34.98 8.49
N GLN A 488 -16.06 35.11 7.67
CA GLN A 488 -16.71 36.39 7.39
C GLN A 488 -17.33 37.00 8.67
N LEU A 489 -18.09 36.22 9.44
CA LEU A 489 -18.69 36.66 10.71
C LEU A 489 -17.61 37.05 11.73
N SER A 490 -16.52 36.28 11.81
CA SER A 490 -15.36 36.64 12.64
C SER A 490 -14.67 37.92 12.18
N THR A 491 -14.63 38.20 10.87
CA THR A 491 -14.06 39.44 10.31
C THR A 491 -14.95 40.65 10.64
N GLU A 492 -16.26 40.50 10.53
CA GLU A 492 -17.25 41.53 10.92
C GLU A 492 -17.17 41.87 12.42
N ASN A 493 -17.15 40.84 13.28
CA ASN A 493 -16.92 41.03 14.73
C ASN A 493 -15.58 41.70 15.04
N MET A 494 -14.52 41.36 14.30
CA MET A 494 -13.19 41.96 14.46
C MET A 494 -13.16 43.41 13.97
N GLU A 495 -13.91 43.77 12.94
CA GLU A 495 -14.08 45.16 12.51
C GLU A 495 -14.78 45.98 13.61
N ILE A 496 -15.92 45.51 14.12
CA ILE A 496 -16.67 46.19 15.20
C ILE A 496 -15.77 46.39 16.43
N MET A 497 -15.08 45.33 16.89
CA MET A 497 -14.14 45.43 18.02
C MET A 497 -12.99 46.41 17.76
N THR A 498 -12.54 46.55 16.50
CA THR A 498 -11.49 47.50 16.11
C THR A 498 -12.01 48.95 16.08
N GLN A 499 -13.26 49.16 15.66
CA GLN A 499 -13.92 50.47 15.73
C GLN A 499 -14.14 50.92 17.19
N ASP A 500 -14.64 50.04 18.06
CA ASP A 500 -14.79 50.30 19.50
C ASP A 500 -13.45 50.63 20.16
N MET A 501 -12.40 49.84 19.89
CA MET A 501 -11.03 50.11 20.37
C MET A 501 -10.51 51.48 19.89
N HIS A 502 -10.86 51.90 18.67
CA HIS A 502 -10.48 53.23 18.18
C HIS A 502 -11.22 54.35 18.91
N GLU A 503 -12.52 54.20 19.21
CA GLU A 503 -13.26 55.21 19.96
C GLU A 503 -12.80 55.28 21.43
N ILE A 504 -12.53 54.13 22.07
CA ILE A 504 -11.95 54.07 23.42
C ILE A 504 -10.59 54.79 23.44
N ALA A 505 -9.68 54.48 22.51
CA ALA A 505 -8.38 55.14 22.41
C ALA A 505 -8.51 56.67 22.20
N LYS A 506 -9.52 57.13 21.46
CA LYS A 506 -9.84 58.55 21.27
C LYS A 506 -10.34 59.21 22.57
N LYS A 507 -11.20 58.55 23.35
CA LYS A 507 -11.67 59.01 24.67
C LYS A 507 -10.52 59.06 25.68
N THR A 508 -9.75 58.00 25.84
CA THR A 508 -8.58 57.95 26.74
C THR A 508 -7.52 58.99 26.37
N LYS A 509 -7.35 59.32 25.08
CA LYS A 509 -6.50 60.44 24.64
C LYS A 509 -7.04 61.80 25.14
N GLN A 510 -8.34 62.03 25.10
CA GLN A 510 -8.95 63.26 25.63
C GLN A 510 -8.83 63.33 27.16
N GLU A 511 -9.12 62.24 27.88
CA GLU A 511 -8.94 62.15 29.33
C GLU A 511 -7.49 62.44 29.76
N THR A 512 -6.51 61.88 29.02
CA THR A 512 -5.08 62.13 29.25
C THR A 512 -4.71 63.61 29.05
N VAL A 513 -5.32 64.29 28.07
CA VAL A 513 -5.12 65.74 27.86
C VAL A 513 -5.75 66.55 29.00
N SER A 514 -6.99 66.25 29.40
CA SER A 514 -7.67 66.91 30.52
C SER A 514 -6.90 66.74 31.84
N MET A 515 -6.38 65.54 32.12
CA MET A 515 -5.55 65.27 33.29
C MET A 515 -4.27 66.12 33.27
N ARG A 516 -3.58 66.21 32.11
CA ARG A 516 -2.40 67.07 31.94
C ARG A 516 -2.73 68.54 32.21
N ILE A 517 -3.86 69.05 31.72
CA ILE A 517 -4.31 70.44 31.96
C ILE A 517 -4.53 70.67 33.47
N ILE A 518 -5.24 69.78 34.17
CA ILE A 518 -5.46 69.89 35.62
C ILE A 518 -4.12 69.91 36.37
N THR A 519 -3.18 69.03 36.03
CA THR A 519 -1.86 69.02 36.69
C THR A 519 -1.06 70.32 36.48
N LEU A 520 -1.18 70.94 35.30
CA LEU A 520 -0.54 72.23 35.00
C LEU A 520 -1.18 73.37 35.81
N VAL A 521 -2.51 73.41 35.91
CA VAL A 521 -3.25 74.37 36.75
C VAL A 521 -2.85 74.24 38.22
N THR A 522 -2.76 73.01 38.75
CA THR A 522 -2.30 72.82 40.14
C THR A 522 -0.84 73.25 40.35
N LEU A 523 0.03 73.03 39.35
CA LEU A 523 1.45 73.42 39.42
C LEU A 523 1.65 74.94 39.38
N PHE A 524 0.72 75.69 38.78
CA PHE A 524 0.67 77.15 38.84
C PHE A 524 0.33 77.66 40.24
N PHE A 525 -0.73 77.14 40.87
CA PHE A 525 -1.22 77.68 42.14
C PHE A 525 -0.43 77.22 43.37
N LEU A 526 0.08 75.98 43.38
CA LEU A 526 0.71 75.35 44.54
C LEU A 526 1.85 76.19 45.19
N PRO A 527 2.77 76.84 44.44
CA PRO A 527 3.80 77.70 45.03
C PRO A 527 3.21 78.94 45.72
N GLY A 528 2.19 79.56 45.12
CA GLY A 528 1.51 80.73 45.69
C GLY A 528 0.76 80.38 46.98
N THR A 529 -0.03 79.30 46.94
CA THR A 529 -0.76 78.81 48.13
C THR A 529 0.21 78.43 49.26
N PHE A 530 1.30 77.72 48.97
CA PHE A 530 2.27 77.30 49.98
C PHE A 530 2.95 78.49 50.69
N ILE A 531 3.39 79.51 49.95
CA ILE A 531 3.98 80.71 50.55
C ILE A 531 2.91 81.53 51.29
N SER A 532 1.68 81.61 50.78
CA SER A 532 0.57 82.26 51.48
C SER A 532 0.30 81.61 52.85
N THR A 533 0.31 80.28 52.92
CA THR A 533 0.17 79.53 54.19
C THR A 533 1.38 79.70 55.10
N ILE A 534 2.62 79.64 54.59
CA ILE A 534 3.84 79.77 55.41
C ILE A 534 3.99 81.16 56.03
N MET A 535 3.64 82.22 55.30
CA MET A 535 3.77 83.59 55.81
C MET A 535 2.69 83.91 56.85
N SER A 536 1.57 83.17 56.87
CA SER A 536 0.45 83.30 57.80
C SER A 536 -0.10 84.73 57.93
N THR A 537 0.08 85.55 56.89
CA THR A 537 -0.32 86.96 56.85
C THR A 537 -1.75 87.12 56.37
N ASP A 538 -2.64 87.50 57.27
CA ASP A 538 -3.83 88.29 56.89
C ASP A 538 -3.34 89.61 56.28
N ILE A 539 -3.33 89.69 54.95
CA ILE A 539 -2.88 90.89 54.19
C ILE A 539 -3.78 92.10 54.47
N VAL A 540 -4.99 91.87 55.00
CA VAL A 540 -5.93 92.88 55.47
C VAL A 540 -6.21 92.66 56.96
N GLN A 541 -5.74 93.55 57.82
CA GLN A 541 -6.12 93.59 59.23
C GLN A 541 -7.10 94.73 59.51
N TYR A 542 -8.23 94.40 60.13
CA TYR A 542 -9.25 95.34 60.57
C TYR A 542 -9.03 95.68 62.06
N GLN A 543 -8.46 96.85 62.34
CA GLN A 543 -8.35 97.37 63.72
C GLN A 543 -9.48 98.37 64.02
N VAL A 544 -10.07 98.26 65.21
CA VAL A 544 -11.16 99.12 65.67
C VAL A 544 -10.67 100.02 66.79
N SER A 545 -10.72 101.33 66.57
CA SER A 545 -10.47 102.35 67.59
C SER A 545 -11.79 102.95 68.10
N ALA A 546 -11.75 103.55 69.29
CA ALA A 546 -12.92 103.76 70.16
C ALA A 546 -13.99 104.79 69.71
N ASP A 547 -14.00 105.22 68.44
CA ASP A 547 -14.99 106.18 67.87
C ASP A 547 -15.76 105.60 66.67
N GLY A 548 -16.05 104.30 66.71
CA GLY A 548 -17.07 103.65 65.88
C GLY A 548 -16.80 103.51 64.37
N LYS A 549 -15.62 103.90 63.87
CA LYS A 549 -15.23 103.76 62.46
C LYS A 549 -14.02 102.84 62.30
N SER A 550 -14.13 101.84 61.44
CA SER A 550 -13.01 101.03 60.98
C SER A 550 -12.16 101.79 59.96
N GLN A 551 -10.84 101.60 60.02
CA GLN A 551 -9.93 101.92 58.92
C GLN A 551 -9.29 100.62 58.41
N GLU A 552 -9.21 100.47 57.10
CA GLU A 552 -8.50 99.37 56.46
C GLU A 552 -6.99 99.69 56.40
N VAL A 553 -6.18 98.98 57.19
CA VAL A 553 -4.72 99.18 57.19
C VAL A 553 -4.09 98.22 56.18
N PHE A 554 -4.19 98.59 54.90
CA PHE A 554 -3.67 97.76 53.79
C PHE A 554 -2.13 97.84 53.73
N GLN A 555 -1.43 96.82 54.24
CA GLN A 555 0.04 96.83 54.33
C GLN A 555 0.72 96.48 53.00
N LEU A 556 0.89 97.49 52.15
CA LEU A 556 1.51 97.36 50.81
C LEU A 556 2.86 96.64 50.82
N GLY A 557 3.67 96.81 51.87
CA GLY A 557 4.96 96.15 52.02
C GLY A 557 4.88 94.62 52.21
N ALA A 558 3.83 94.13 52.88
CA ALA A 558 3.59 92.69 53.04
C ALA A 558 3.23 92.04 51.69
N LEU A 559 2.36 92.72 50.91
CA LEU A 559 2.04 92.32 49.54
C LEU A 559 3.32 92.27 48.67
N GLN A 560 4.17 93.29 48.73
CA GLN A 560 5.39 93.36 47.94
C GLN A 560 6.39 92.25 48.31
N LEU A 561 6.56 91.91 49.60
CA LEU A 561 7.40 90.81 50.04
C LEU A 561 6.86 89.44 49.59
N TYR A 562 5.55 89.21 49.72
CA TYR A 562 4.88 88.01 49.22
C TYR A 562 5.09 87.85 47.70
N LEU A 563 4.89 88.92 46.92
CA LEU A 563 5.04 88.90 45.46
C LEU A 563 6.50 88.67 45.03
N ALA A 564 7.45 89.27 45.75
CA ALA A 564 8.90 89.10 45.52
C ALA A 564 9.42 87.68 45.83
N ILE A 565 8.76 86.92 46.72
CA ILE A 565 9.14 85.53 47.04
C ILE A 565 8.38 84.52 46.15
N THR A 566 7.10 84.78 45.85
CA THR A 566 6.28 83.87 45.05
C THR A 566 6.66 83.84 43.57
N LEU A 567 6.99 84.98 42.94
CA LEU A 567 7.37 84.99 41.52
C LEU A 567 8.62 84.13 41.23
N PRO A 568 9.75 84.24 41.96
CA PRO A 568 10.90 83.36 41.76
C PRO A 568 10.59 81.88 41.99
N MET A 569 9.78 81.55 43.01
CA MET A 569 9.36 80.17 43.26
C MET A 569 8.50 79.60 42.12
N MET A 570 7.54 80.37 41.62
CA MET A 570 6.71 80.00 40.47
C MET A 570 7.54 79.84 39.20
N LEU A 571 8.49 80.74 38.95
CA LEU A 571 9.41 80.64 37.81
C LEU A 571 10.26 79.36 37.91
N LEU A 572 10.74 79.02 39.11
CA LEU A 572 11.52 77.80 39.37
C LEU A 572 10.68 76.52 39.18
N THR A 573 9.43 76.45 39.63
CA THR A 573 8.56 75.28 39.38
C THR A 573 8.22 75.12 37.90
N PHE A 574 7.94 76.20 37.17
CA PHE A 574 7.72 76.14 35.72
C PHE A 574 8.99 75.79 34.94
N ALA A 575 10.16 76.29 35.33
CA ALA A 575 11.45 75.91 34.72
C ALA A 575 11.77 74.43 34.96
N SER A 576 11.51 73.92 36.16
CA SER A 576 11.65 72.49 36.51
C SER A 576 10.70 71.62 35.68
N TRP A 577 9.42 71.99 35.61
CA TRP A 577 8.42 71.30 34.79
C TRP A 577 8.77 71.31 33.29
N TYR A 578 9.19 72.45 32.75
CA TYR A 578 9.60 72.58 31.35
C TYR A 578 10.86 71.75 31.05
N GLY A 579 11.83 71.72 31.97
CA GLY A 579 13.00 70.86 31.89
C GLY A 579 12.64 69.38 31.83
N VAL A 580 11.77 68.90 32.72
CA VAL A 580 11.26 67.51 32.72
C VAL A 580 10.48 67.22 31.44
N TYR A 581 9.58 68.11 31.01
CA TYR A 581 8.80 67.97 29.78
C TYR A 581 9.71 67.82 28.55
N PHE A 582 10.71 68.70 28.39
CA PHE A 582 11.67 68.66 27.29
C PHE A 582 12.53 67.38 27.32
N TRP A 583 12.92 66.90 28.51
CA TRP A 583 13.69 65.67 28.66
C TRP A 583 12.87 64.42 28.31
N VAL A 584 11.57 64.40 28.64
CA VAL A 584 10.63 63.32 28.28
C VAL A 584 10.33 63.33 26.78
N ASP A 585 9.94 64.46 26.20
CA ASP A 585 9.66 64.60 24.76
C ASP A 585 10.87 64.20 23.91
N ARG A 586 12.07 64.69 24.26
CA ARG A 586 13.32 64.28 23.60
C ARG A 586 13.58 62.78 23.69
N LYS A 587 13.20 62.13 24.79
CA LYS A 587 13.37 60.67 25.02
C LYS A 587 12.32 59.84 24.29
N GLU A 588 11.10 60.36 24.08
CA GLU A 588 10.07 59.75 23.24
C GLU A 588 10.42 59.87 21.75
N ARG A 589 10.85 61.06 21.29
CA ARG A 589 11.34 61.25 19.91
C ARG A 589 12.54 60.37 19.58
N ALA A 590 13.50 60.23 20.50
CA ALA A 590 14.65 59.34 20.33
C ALA A 590 14.21 57.87 20.14
N LYS A 591 13.26 57.38 20.96
CA LYS A 591 12.67 56.04 20.80
C LYS A 591 11.95 55.89 19.46
N ALA A 592 11.22 56.90 19.00
CA ALA A 592 10.51 56.86 17.72
C ALA A 592 11.47 56.73 16.52
N VAL A 593 12.54 57.53 16.50
CA VAL A 593 13.61 57.44 15.49
C VAL A 593 14.29 56.06 15.55
N GLN A 594 14.66 55.59 16.74
CA GLN A 594 15.31 54.29 16.91
C GLN A 594 14.40 53.12 16.47
N LYS A 595 13.07 53.24 16.64
CA LYS A 595 12.10 52.25 16.15
C LYS A 595 12.00 52.23 14.62
N HIS A 596 12.14 53.37 13.94
CA HIS A 596 12.16 53.43 12.47
C HIS A 596 13.47 52.88 11.86
N LEU A 597 14.62 53.07 12.54
CA LEU A 597 15.88 52.45 12.10
C LEU A 597 15.94 50.94 12.40
N GLY A 598 15.24 50.47 13.42
CA GLY A 598 15.19 49.04 13.78
C GLY A 598 14.31 48.15 12.90
N THR A 599 13.59 48.72 11.92
CA THR A 599 12.72 47.98 10.98
C THR A 599 13.24 48.04 9.54
N GLY A 600 14.55 48.22 9.36
CA GLY A 600 15.21 48.39 8.05
C GLY A 600 16.48 47.53 7.88
N SER A 601 16.55 46.40 8.58
CA SER A 601 17.61 45.38 8.49
C SER A 601 17.01 43.98 8.68
#